data_AF-A0AAU5Y3L6-F1
#
_entry.id   AF-A0AAU5Y3L6-F1
#
_cell.length_a   1.000
_cell.length_b   1.000
_cell.length_c   1.000
_cell.angle_alpha   90.00
_cell.angle_beta   90.00
_cell.angle_gamma   90.00
#
_symmetry.space_group_name_H-M   'P 1'
#
loop_
_entity.id
_entity.type
_entity.pdbx_description
1 polymer ?
#
loop_
_entity_poly.entity_id
_entity_poly.type
_entity_poly.pdbx_seq_one_letter_code
_entity_poly.pdbx_strand_id
1 'polypeptide(L)'
;MQIIPVPERVPAFELDPAMPSGALPIFGEYLDRIGRSIANQRLRAWPFVLLGVTQFFTGTGIALPVSFVALFGFFGVYALYQGYERVPEKRLRREPFRRVDIAADGLVAAGRTVGVRLPDGRWLRIRLGEPYRLLLAGHRRVWLLGQGPKVFVGFPGVVTVRRARVHDGPPAGAVPVQPVAWSVSPRLDPVLAAHRRRIAREPLTGAAFLLVLAGFSTWVRFDFPAGDGAAAFVVPVFTGLAVAGLLGAVVAVALSVTSRRPLPDHWTELRAVLDGPVRMSGHGAARLSGLTMLADGTVIAFRLPKAEPSMAANIAATGRLWIAGVPRPGAAMTGVPGYPVLGTVWLG
;
A
#
# COMPACT_ATOMS: atom_id res chain seq x y z
N MET A 1 1.63 -41.87 10.84
CA MET A 1 1.27 -40.93 9.76
C MET A 1 2.49 -40.10 9.41
N GLN A 2 3.11 -40.39 8.26
CA GLN A 2 4.21 -39.61 7.71
C GLN A 2 3.65 -38.28 7.18
N ILE A 3 4.04 -37.17 7.80
CA ILE A 3 3.76 -35.82 7.29
C ILE A 3 4.84 -35.52 6.25
N ILE A 4 4.53 -35.81 4.99
CA ILE A 4 5.33 -35.51 3.79
C ILE A 4 4.67 -34.28 3.11
N PRO A 5 5.45 -33.34 2.54
CA PRO A 5 5.36 -31.92 2.83
C PRO A 5 4.27 -31.17 2.06
N VAL A 6 3.86 -30.05 2.64
CA VAL A 6 3.11 -28.98 1.96
C VAL A 6 3.85 -28.61 0.66
N PRO A 7 3.20 -28.61 -0.51
CA PRO A 7 3.90 -28.39 -1.79
C PRO A 7 4.62 -27.04 -1.81
N GLU A 8 5.75 -27.03 -2.55
CA GLU A 8 6.71 -25.94 -2.76
C GLU A 8 6.07 -24.56 -2.77
N ARG A 9 6.25 -23.84 -1.66
CA ARG A 9 5.85 -22.43 -1.56
C ARG A 9 6.76 -21.62 -2.48
N VAL A 10 6.17 -20.75 -3.30
CA VAL A 10 6.95 -19.81 -4.12
C VAL A 10 7.85 -18.99 -3.20
N PRO A 11 9.19 -19.04 -3.42
CA PRO A 11 10.13 -18.24 -2.64
C PRO A 11 9.74 -16.78 -2.71
N ALA A 12 9.78 -16.11 -1.58
CA ALA A 12 9.47 -14.69 -1.47
C ALA A 12 10.46 -14.01 -0.52
N PHE A 13 10.48 -12.70 -0.58
CA PHE A 13 11.23 -11.88 0.36
C PHE A 13 10.79 -12.18 1.80
N GLU A 14 11.75 -12.51 2.66
CA GLU A 14 11.55 -12.67 4.09
C GLU A 14 12.40 -11.67 4.85
N LEU A 15 11.91 -11.23 6.01
CA LEU A 15 12.65 -10.34 6.88
C LEU A 15 13.69 -11.16 7.65
N ASP A 16 14.96 -10.81 7.50
CA ASP A 16 16.06 -11.50 8.17
C ASP A 16 16.07 -11.16 9.68
N PRO A 17 15.90 -12.15 10.59
CA PRO A 17 16.00 -11.93 12.02
C PRO A 17 17.40 -11.57 12.50
N ALA A 18 18.45 -11.88 11.73
CA ALA A 18 19.83 -11.59 12.09
C ALA A 18 20.23 -10.14 11.81
N MET A 19 19.46 -9.41 10.98
CA MET A 19 19.77 -8.03 10.61
C MET A 19 18.89 -7.02 11.34
N PRO A 20 19.47 -5.89 11.81
CA PRO A 20 18.69 -4.75 12.23
C PRO A 20 17.76 -4.29 11.10
N SER A 21 16.53 -3.93 11.44
CA SER A 21 15.53 -3.58 10.43
C SER A 21 15.98 -2.42 9.52
N GLY A 22 16.73 -1.45 10.02
CA GLY A 22 17.30 -0.36 9.22
C GLY A 22 18.41 -0.75 8.25
N ALA A 23 19.06 -1.91 8.46
CA ALA A 23 20.16 -2.40 7.62
C ALA A 23 19.67 -3.23 6.42
N LEU A 24 18.39 -3.62 6.39
CA LEU A 24 17.82 -4.39 5.30
C LEU A 24 17.80 -3.56 3.99
N PRO A 25 18.41 -4.04 2.88
CA PRO A 25 18.76 -3.24 1.68
C PRO A 25 17.63 -2.55 0.91
N ILE A 26 16.37 -2.75 1.29
CA ILE A 26 15.19 -2.15 0.64
C ILE A 26 14.22 -1.61 1.70
N PHE A 27 14.09 -2.33 2.81
CA PHE A 27 13.23 -1.97 3.91
C PHE A 27 13.74 -0.72 4.65
N GLY A 28 15.05 -0.60 4.87
CA GLY A 28 15.66 0.60 5.48
C GLY A 28 15.38 1.87 4.67
N GLU A 29 15.66 1.82 3.36
CA GLU A 29 15.39 2.94 2.46
C GLU A 29 13.88 3.26 2.40
N TYR A 30 13.03 2.23 2.35
CA TYR A 30 11.57 2.40 2.40
C TYR A 30 11.11 3.15 3.66
N LEU A 31 11.61 2.76 4.84
CA LEU A 31 11.28 3.44 6.09
C LEU A 31 11.73 4.91 6.09
N ASP A 32 12.89 5.21 5.50
CA ASP A 32 13.39 6.58 5.35
C ASP A 32 12.55 7.42 4.42
N ARG A 33 12.10 6.84 3.31
CA ARG A 33 11.29 7.54 2.32
C ARG A 33 9.89 7.81 2.86
N ILE A 34 9.27 6.86 3.56
CA ILE A 34 7.95 7.09 4.17
C ILE A 34 8.05 8.15 5.26
N GLY A 35 9.05 8.06 6.15
CA GLY A 35 9.24 9.07 7.20
C GLY A 35 9.38 10.49 6.63
N ARG A 36 10.22 10.65 5.59
CA ARG A 36 10.41 11.94 4.90
C ARG A 36 9.17 12.40 4.14
N SER A 37 8.50 11.50 3.42
CA SER A 37 7.28 11.83 2.66
C SER A 37 6.19 12.39 3.58
N ILE A 38 6.01 11.78 4.75
CA ILE A 38 4.99 12.22 5.72
C ILE A 38 5.39 13.53 6.39
N ALA A 39 6.68 13.72 6.72
CA ALA A 39 7.18 15.00 7.22
C ALA A 39 6.97 16.13 6.19
N ASN A 40 7.32 15.88 4.92
CA ASN A 40 7.15 16.83 3.83
C ASN A 40 5.67 17.15 3.58
N GLN A 41 4.79 16.15 3.65
CA GLN A 41 3.35 16.38 3.46
C GLN A 41 2.76 17.24 4.58
N ARG A 42 3.22 17.06 5.83
CA ARG A 42 2.86 17.95 6.94
C ARG A 42 3.33 19.37 6.66
N LEU A 43 4.62 19.55 6.36
CA LEU A 43 5.20 20.86 6.07
C LEU A 43 4.48 21.59 4.92
N ARG A 44 4.04 20.85 3.90
CA ARG A 44 3.26 21.43 2.79
C ARG A 44 1.83 21.78 3.18
N ALA A 45 1.17 21.03 4.06
CA ALA A 45 -0.22 21.28 4.43
C ALA A 45 -0.39 22.49 5.38
N TRP A 46 0.57 22.70 6.28
CA TRP A 46 0.48 23.75 7.32
C TRP A 46 0.29 25.18 6.79
N PRO A 47 1.05 25.67 5.79
CA PRO A 47 0.87 27.01 5.24
C PRO A 47 -0.55 27.26 4.71
N PHE A 48 -1.16 26.26 4.08
CA PHE A 48 -2.52 26.40 3.53
C PHE A 48 -3.59 26.39 4.62
N VAL A 49 -3.41 25.58 5.68
CA VAL A 49 -4.30 25.61 6.84
C VAL A 49 -4.21 26.98 7.54
N LEU A 50 -3.00 27.49 7.75
CA LEU A 50 -2.77 28.81 8.34
C LEU A 50 -3.39 29.92 7.48
N LEU A 51 -3.19 29.87 6.16
CA LEU A 51 -3.80 30.83 5.23
C LEU A 51 -5.34 30.82 5.31
N GLY A 52 -5.94 29.63 5.39
CA GLY A 52 -7.39 29.50 5.56
C GLY A 52 -7.87 30.10 6.88
N VAL A 53 -7.17 29.84 7.98
CA VAL A 53 -7.48 30.44 9.29
C VAL A 53 -7.32 31.96 9.25
N THR A 54 -6.25 32.51 8.67
CA THR A 54 -6.06 33.96 8.57
C THR A 54 -7.15 34.61 7.74
N GLN A 55 -7.54 34.00 6.61
CA GLN A 55 -8.62 34.49 5.76
C GLN A 55 -9.96 34.54 6.48
N PHE A 56 -10.22 33.58 7.39
CA PHE A 56 -11.43 33.56 8.21
C PHE A 56 -11.55 34.83 9.07
N PHE A 57 -10.44 35.24 9.69
CA PHE A 57 -10.43 36.40 10.58
C PHE A 57 -10.33 37.74 9.84
N THR A 58 -9.88 37.76 8.59
CA THR A 58 -9.80 38.99 7.77
C THR A 58 -11.09 39.35 7.03
N GLY A 59 -12.17 38.58 7.20
CA GLY A 59 -13.49 38.93 6.67
C GLY A 59 -13.68 38.66 5.16
N THR A 60 -12.88 37.79 4.54
CA THR A 60 -12.96 37.48 3.10
C THR A 60 -14.10 36.50 2.73
N GLY A 61 -15.17 36.44 3.54
CA GLY A 61 -16.22 35.43 3.46
C GLY A 61 -15.80 34.07 4.03
N ILE A 62 -16.77 33.17 4.24
CA ILE A 62 -16.57 31.87 4.92
C ILE A 62 -16.07 30.78 3.94
N ALA A 63 -16.43 30.88 2.66
CA ALA A 63 -16.17 29.86 1.65
C ALA A 63 -14.68 29.54 1.44
N LEU A 64 -13.84 30.55 1.21
CA LEU A 64 -12.40 30.39 1.01
C LEU A 64 -11.67 29.80 2.23
N PRO A 65 -11.86 30.32 3.45
CA PRO A 65 -11.31 29.74 4.68
C PRO A 65 -11.68 28.28 4.88
N VAL A 66 -12.97 27.95 4.72
CA VAL A 66 -13.46 26.57 4.87
C VAL A 66 -12.86 25.67 3.82
N SER A 67 -12.70 26.15 2.57
CA SER A 67 -12.03 25.41 1.49
C SER A 67 -10.61 25.00 1.88
N PHE A 68 -9.80 25.96 2.32
CA PHE A 68 -8.40 25.72 2.67
C PHE A 68 -8.27 24.81 3.91
N VAL A 69 -9.04 25.09 4.96
CA VAL A 69 -8.99 24.30 6.20
C VAL A 69 -9.51 22.87 5.97
N ALA A 70 -10.64 22.69 5.29
CA ALA A 70 -11.19 21.37 5.05
C ALA A 70 -10.28 20.54 4.13
N LEU A 71 -9.81 21.11 3.02
CA LEU A 71 -9.01 20.38 2.03
C LEU A 71 -7.63 20.02 2.60
N PHE A 72 -6.87 21.02 3.04
CA PHE A 72 -5.50 20.82 3.49
C PHE A 72 -5.43 20.23 4.90
N GLY A 73 -6.41 20.54 5.76
CA GLY A 73 -6.57 19.90 7.05
C GLY A 73 -6.85 18.41 6.91
N PHE A 74 -7.75 18.00 5.99
CA PHE A 74 -7.98 16.59 5.70
C PHE A 74 -6.72 15.87 5.23
N PHE A 75 -5.98 16.44 4.26
CA PHE A 75 -4.72 15.85 3.80
C PHE A 75 -3.66 15.79 4.92
N GLY A 76 -3.59 16.81 5.77
CA GLY A 76 -2.70 16.85 6.93
C GLY A 76 -3.02 15.76 7.95
N VAL A 77 -4.28 15.64 8.35
CA VAL A 77 -4.77 14.59 9.28
C VAL A 77 -4.57 13.19 8.68
N TYR A 78 -4.86 13.03 7.39
CA TYR A 78 -4.64 11.76 6.71
C TYR A 78 -3.15 11.38 6.68
N ALA A 79 -2.25 12.32 6.39
CA ALA A 79 -0.80 12.09 6.43
C ALA A 79 -0.30 11.76 7.86
N LEU A 80 -0.82 12.46 8.86
CA LEU A 80 -0.56 12.19 10.28
C LEU A 80 -0.97 10.76 10.65
N TYR A 81 -2.19 10.37 10.27
CA TYR A 81 -2.73 9.03 10.50
C TYR A 81 -1.88 7.95 9.80
N GLN A 82 -1.53 8.15 8.53
CA GLN A 82 -0.66 7.22 7.80
C GLN A 82 0.72 7.09 8.47
N GLY A 83 1.26 8.18 9.00
CA GLY A 83 2.55 8.16 9.72
C GLY A 83 2.47 7.37 11.00
N TYR A 84 1.42 7.60 11.77
CA TYR A 84 1.16 6.89 13.01
C TYR A 84 0.96 5.38 12.81
N GLU A 85 0.35 4.97 11.70
CA GLU A 85 0.07 3.57 11.37
C GLU A 85 1.26 2.82 10.72
N ARG A 86 2.12 3.53 9.96
CA ARG A 86 3.11 2.89 9.06
C ARG A 86 4.57 3.20 9.36
N VAL A 87 4.89 4.24 10.12
CA VAL A 87 6.28 4.63 10.39
C VAL A 87 6.72 4.09 11.75
N PRO A 88 7.65 3.12 11.79
CA PRO A 88 8.29 2.71 13.02
C PRO A 88 9.03 3.88 13.66
N GLU A 89 9.02 3.92 14.99
CA GLU A 89 9.83 4.86 15.74
C GLU A 89 11.31 4.67 15.37
N LYS A 90 12.08 5.76 15.30
CA LYS A 90 13.49 5.70 14.86
C LYS A 90 14.32 4.69 15.67
N ARG A 91 14.01 4.50 16.96
CA ARG A 91 14.68 3.50 17.82
C ARG A 91 14.50 2.07 17.33
N LEU A 92 13.34 1.73 16.79
CA LEU A 92 13.01 0.38 16.34
C LEU A 92 13.83 -0.04 15.12
N ARG A 93 14.44 0.90 14.40
CA ARG A 93 15.32 0.62 13.26
C ARG A 93 16.60 -0.13 13.64
N ARG A 94 17.01 -0.02 14.90
CA ARG A 94 18.18 -0.72 15.45
C ARG A 94 17.83 -2.12 15.95
N GLU A 95 16.55 -2.42 16.08
CA GLU A 95 16.09 -3.72 16.55
C GLU A 95 15.98 -4.70 15.36
N PRO A 96 16.34 -5.98 15.58
CA PRO A 96 16.09 -7.05 14.63
C PRO A 96 14.62 -7.45 14.64
N PHE A 97 14.19 -8.07 13.53
CA PHE A 97 12.89 -8.71 13.48
C PHE A 97 12.90 -10.03 14.24
N ARG A 98 11.79 -10.36 14.91
CA ARG A 98 11.58 -11.65 15.57
C ARG A 98 10.50 -12.41 14.83
N ARG A 99 10.85 -13.56 14.27
CA ARG A 99 9.88 -14.45 13.62
C ARG A 99 8.98 -15.07 14.69
N VAL A 100 7.68 -15.07 14.42
CA VAL A 100 6.66 -15.74 15.22
C VAL A 100 5.84 -16.62 14.29
N ASP A 101 5.97 -17.93 14.49
CA ASP A 101 5.11 -18.92 13.85
C ASP A 101 3.80 -19.05 14.64
N ILE A 102 2.68 -19.18 13.93
CA ILE A 102 1.34 -19.09 14.48
C ILE A 102 0.73 -20.48 14.52
N ALA A 103 0.38 -20.93 15.72
CA ALA A 103 -0.33 -22.20 15.92
C ALA A 103 -1.69 -22.22 15.19
N ALA A 104 -2.26 -23.41 15.00
CA ALA A 104 -3.53 -23.58 14.29
C ALA A 104 -4.68 -22.79 14.95
N ASP A 105 -4.74 -22.79 16.27
CA ASP A 105 -5.68 -22.05 17.14
C ASP A 105 -5.23 -20.61 17.45
N GLY A 106 -3.98 -20.27 17.10
CA GLY A 106 -3.34 -19.00 17.42
C GLY A 106 -3.76 -17.82 16.53
N LEU A 107 -4.75 -17.97 15.65
CA LEU A 107 -5.20 -16.93 14.73
C LEU A 107 -6.72 -16.74 14.79
N VAL A 108 -7.15 -15.55 15.22
CA VAL A 108 -8.57 -15.18 15.34
C VAL A 108 -8.83 -13.83 14.70
N ALA A 109 -10.07 -13.56 14.27
CA ALA A 109 -10.45 -12.28 13.70
C ALA A 109 -11.80 -11.78 14.24
N ALA A 110 -11.87 -10.48 14.50
CA ALA A 110 -13.07 -9.72 14.79
C ALA A 110 -13.16 -8.56 13.77
N GLY A 111 -13.91 -8.76 12.69
CA GLY A 111 -13.97 -7.80 11.58
C GLY A 111 -12.59 -7.55 10.96
N ARG A 112 -12.10 -6.30 11.00
CA ARG A 112 -10.77 -5.92 10.47
C ARG A 112 -9.63 -6.13 11.46
N THR A 113 -9.93 -6.49 12.71
CA THR A 113 -8.93 -6.72 13.75
C THR A 113 -8.60 -8.20 13.78
N VAL A 114 -7.32 -8.53 13.62
CA VAL A 114 -6.78 -9.89 13.75
C VAL A 114 -6.03 -10.01 15.05
N GLY A 115 -6.30 -11.07 15.80
CA GLY A 115 -5.55 -11.51 16.97
C GLY A 115 -4.60 -12.63 16.57
N VAL A 116 -3.33 -12.47 16.92
CA VAL A 116 -2.32 -13.53 16.82
C VAL A 116 -1.86 -13.87 18.22
N ARG A 117 -1.95 -15.15 18.61
CA ARG A 117 -1.43 -15.63 19.89
C ARG A 117 0.09 -15.68 19.83
N LEU A 118 0.72 -15.05 20.81
CA LEU A 118 2.17 -15.04 20.99
C LEU A 118 2.62 -16.25 21.82
N PRO A 119 3.90 -16.65 21.75
CA PRO A 119 4.43 -17.77 22.53
C PRO A 119 4.30 -17.58 24.06
N ASP A 120 4.26 -16.33 24.51
CA ASP A 120 4.09 -15.96 25.93
C ASP A 120 2.62 -15.98 26.40
N GLY A 121 1.69 -16.44 25.54
CA GLY A 121 0.26 -16.52 25.83
C GLY A 121 -0.52 -15.23 25.59
N ARG A 122 0.15 -14.10 25.35
CA ARG A 122 -0.51 -12.82 25.05
C ARG A 122 -1.00 -12.78 23.60
N TRP A 123 -1.80 -11.77 23.30
CA TRP A 123 -2.43 -11.58 22.00
C TRP A 123 -1.96 -10.30 21.33
N LEU A 124 -1.38 -10.46 20.16
CA LEU A 124 -1.06 -9.38 19.25
C LEU A 124 -2.31 -8.99 18.47
N ARG A 125 -2.79 -7.76 18.64
CA ARG A 125 -3.95 -7.21 17.92
C ARG A 125 -3.48 -6.27 16.82
N ILE A 126 -3.90 -6.56 15.59
CA ILE A 126 -3.48 -5.86 14.37
C ILE A 126 -4.70 -5.55 13.51
N ARG A 127 -4.83 -4.31 13.01
CA ARG A 127 -5.87 -3.98 12.04
C ARG A 127 -5.38 -4.30 10.62
N LEU A 128 -5.98 -5.29 9.99
CA LEU A 128 -5.59 -5.77 8.67
C LEU A 128 -6.71 -5.64 7.64
N GLY A 129 -6.32 -5.26 6.42
CA GLY A 129 -7.18 -5.39 5.26
C GLY A 129 -7.33 -6.84 4.83
N GLU A 130 -8.40 -7.15 4.11
CA GLU A 130 -8.67 -8.47 3.53
C GLU A 130 -7.47 -9.21 2.94
N PRO A 131 -6.65 -8.62 2.03
CA PRO A 131 -5.51 -9.34 1.45
C PRO A 131 -4.50 -9.82 2.49
N TYR A 132 -4.19 -9.02 3.51
CA TYR A 132 -3.23 -9.42 4.55
C TYR A 132 -3.82 -10.42 5.54
N ARG A 133 -5.15 -10.40 5.76
CA ARG A 133 -5.83 -11.43 6.56
C ARG A 133 -5.73 -12.78 5.89
N LEU A 134 -5.97 -12.84 4.58
CA LEU A 134 -5.85 -14.06 3.78
C LEU A 134 -4.40 -14.55 3.68
N LEU A 135 -3.45 -13.62 3.45
CA LEU A 135 -2.01 -13.93 3.47
C LEU A 135 -1.61 -14.57 4.81
N LEU A 136 -2.04 -13.97 5.92
CA LEU A 136 -1.73 -14.47 7.26
C LEU A 136 -2.40 -15.82 7.55
N ALA A 137 -3.64 -16.01 7.08
CA ALA A 137 -4.37 -17.26 7.22
C ALA A 137 -3.67 -18.44 6.53
N GLY A 138 -3.04 -18.18 5.37
CA GLY A 138 -2.31 -19.20 4.61
C GLY A 138 -0.85 -19.40 5.05
N HIS A 139 -0.11 -18.34 5.40
CA HIS A 139 1.30 -18.47 5.79
C HIS A 139 1.53 -18.78 7.26
N ARG A 140 0.62 -18.37 8.15
CA ARG A 140 0.68 -18.60 9.61
C ARG A 140 2.02 -18.21 10.24
N ARG A 141 2.62 -17.11 9.78
CA ARG A 141 3.84 -16.54 10.36
C ARG A 141 3.87 -15.04 10.19
N VAL A 142 4.48 -14.37 11.14
CA VAL A 142 4.72 -12.91 11.12
C VAL A 142 6.10 -12.59 11.68
N TRP A 143 6.56 -11.37 11.43
CA TRP A 143 7.78 -10.84 12.02
C TRP A 143 7.43 -9.66 12.89
N LEU A 144 7.91 -9.65 14.12
CA LEU A 144 7.67 -8.58 15.09
C LEU A 144 8.90 -7.69 15.21
N LEU A 145 8.67 -6.39 15.21
CA LEU A 145 9.66 -5.36 15.47
C LEU A 145 9.23 -4.55 16.69
N GLY A 146 10.10 -4.44 17.70
CA GLY A 146 9.74 -3.90 19.01
C GLY A 146 9.51 -5.00 20.06
N GLN A 147 9.84 -4.67 21.31
CA GLN A 147 9.59 -5.52 22.50
C GLN A 147 8.50 -4.98 23.45
N GLY A 148 8.05 -3.73 23.24
CA GLY A 148 7.07 -3.08 24.11
C GLY A 148 5.60 -3.44 23.80
N PRO A 149 4.65 -2.75 24.46
CA PRO A 149 3.21 -2.94 24.20
C PRO A 149 2.78 -2.45 22.80
N LYS A 150 3.63 -1.64 22.14
CA LYS A 150 3.49 -1.19 20.76
C LYS A 150 4.57 -1.89 19.94
N VAL A 151 4.16 -2.63 18.91
CA VAL A 151 5.07 -3.34 18.01
C VAL A 151 4.65 -3.11 16.56
N PHE A 152 5.57 -3.37 15.64
CA PHE A 152 5.29 -3.39 14.21
C PHE A 152 5.38 -4.81 13.69
N VAL A 153 4.51 -5.15 12.74
CA VAL A 153 4.33 -6.50 12.23
C VAL A 153 4.63 -6.50 10.74
N GLY A 154 5.65 -7.25 10.35
CA GLY A 154 6.00 -7.56 8.97
C GLY A 154 5.34 -8.86 8.50
N PHE A 155 5.17 -8.99 7.19
CA PHE A 155 4.50 -10.12 6.56
C PHE A 155 5.41 -10.76 5.51
N PRO A 156 5.22 -12.07 5.22
CA PRO A 156 5.96 -12.73 4.15
C PRO A 156 5.75 -12.00 2.82
N GLY A 157 6.81 -11.82 2.02
CA GLY A 157 6.75 -11.24 0.69
C GLY A 157 6.35 -9.76 0.63
N VAL A 158 6.25 -9.07 1.77
CA VAL A 158 5.75 -7.69 1.85
C VAL A 158 6.69 -6.82 2.67
N VAL A 159 7.16 -5.73 2.06
CA VAL A 159 8.07 -4.75 2.72
C VAL A 159 7.32 -3.83 3.69
N THR A 160 5.99 -3.71 3.56
CA THR A 160 5.21 -2.85 4.45
C THR A 160 5.01 -3.49 5.83
N VAL A 161 5.30 -2.75 6.89
CA VAL A 161 4.92 -3.12 8.27
C VAL A 161 3.59 -2.50 8.69
N ARG A 162 2.92 -3.16 9.64
CA ARG A 162 1.69 -2.67 10.27
C ARG A 162 1.88 -2.50 11.76
N ARG A 163 1.40 -1.39 12.30
CA ARG A 163 1.35 -1.21 13.74
C ARG A 163 0.40 -2.22 14.38
N ALA A 164 0.81 -2.72 15.54
CA ALA A 164 0.05 -3.61 16.37
C ALA A 164 0.26 -3.28 17.85
N ARG A 165 -0.57 -3.89 18.70
CA ARG A 165 -0.43 -3.81 20.16
C ARG A 165 -0.55 -5.19 20.77
N VAL A 166 0.18 -5.40 21.86
CA VAL A 166 0.09 -6.62 22.67
C VAL A 166 -0.97 -6.40 23.75
N HIS A 167 -1.84 -7.39 23.93
CA HIS A 167 -2.95 -7.42 24.86
C HIS A 167 -3.00 -8.77 25.56
N ASP A 168 -3.62 -8.85 26.74
CA ASP A 168 -3.68 -10.11 27.50
C ASP A 168 -4.72 -11.08 26.95
N GLY A 169 -5.72 -10.59 26.19
CA GLY A 169 -6.80 -11.40 25.62
C GLY A 169 -7.01 -11.20 24.11
N PRO A 170 -7.70 -12.13 23.44
CA PRO A 170 -8.05 -11.99 22.04
C PRO A 170 -8.99 -10.80 21.81
N PRO A 171 -9.15 -10.31 20.57
CA PRO A 171 -10.17 -9.31 20.26
C PRO A 171 -11.56 -9.79 20.70
N ALA A 172 -12.40 -8.89 21.21
CA ALA A 172 -13.77 -9.22 21.61
C ALA A 172 -14.58 -9.73 20.40
N GLY A 173 -15.35 -10.80 20.59
CA GLY A 173 -16.13 -11.44 19.51
C GLY A 173 -15.28 -12.07 18.40
N ALA A 174 -14.02 -12.42 18.68
CA ALA A 174 -13.16 -13.00 17.68
C ALA A 174 -13.54 -14.44 17.34
N VAL A 175 -13.49 -14.77 16.05
CA VAL A 175 -13.75 -16.10 15.51
C VAL A 175 -12.45 -16.68 14.96
N PRO A 176 -12.18 -18.00 15.10
CA PRO A 176 -11.02 -18.64 14.49
C PRO A 176 -10.95 -18.39 12.98
N VAL A 177 -9.75 -18.04 12.50
CA VAL A 177 -9.51 -17.86 11.07
C VAL A 177 -9.16 -19.19 10.45
N GLN A 178 -9.89 -19.61 9.42
CA GLN A 178 -9.60 -20.85 8.71
C GLN A 178 -8.38 -20.70 7.80
N PRO A 179 -7.54 -21.76 7.66
CA PRO A 179 -6.49 -21.78 6.64
C PRO A 179 -7.07 -21.55 5.25
N VAL A 180 -6.34 -20.81 4.43
CA VAL A 180 -6.75 -20.51 3.05
C VAL A 180 -5.97 -21.43 2.11
N ALA A 181 -6.70 -22.13 1.24
CA ALA A 181 -6.10 -22.90 0.16
C ALA A 181 -5.54 -21.95 -0.90
N TRP A 182 -4.30 -22.18 -1.30
CA TRP A 182 -3.62 -21.39 -2.32
C TRP A 182 -4.05 -21.85 -3.71
N SER A 183 -4.08 -20.92 -4.66
CA SER A 183 -4.21 -21.25 -6.07
C SER A 183 -2.93 -20.91 -6.80
N VAL A 184 -2.48 -21.82 -7.65
CA VAL A 184 -1.40 -21.56 -8.63
C VAL A 184 -1.90 -20.63 -9.74
N SER A 185 -3.21 -20.49 -9.90
CA SER A 185 -3.81 -19.58 -10.89
C SER A 185 -3.90 -18.15 -10.33
N PRO A 186 -3.34 -17.13 -11.01
CA PRO A 186 -3.50 -15.73 -10.63
C PRO A 186 -4.97 -15.30 -10.50
N ARG A 187 -5.83 -15.86 -11.36
CA ARG A 187 -7.26 -15.53 -11.42
C ARG A 187 -8.03 -16.05 -10.20
N LEU A 188 -7.68 -17.25 -9.72
CA LEU A 188 -8.38 -17.94 -8.63
C LEU A 188 -7.69 -17.73 -7.27
N ASP A 189 -6.56 -17.05 -7.22
CA ASP A 189 -5.86 -16.73 -5.98
C ASP A 189 -6.69 -15.77 -5.11
N PRO A 190 -7.13 -16.20 -3.91
CA PRO A 190 -7.97 -15.39 -3.03
C PRO A 190 -7.25 -14.15 -2.48
N VAL A 191 -5.94 -14.23 -2.23
CA VAL A 191 -5.12 -13.11 -1.75
C VAL A 191 -5.03 -12.04 -2.83
N LEU A 192 -4.74 -12.44 -4.07
CA LEU A 192 -4.69 -11.53 -5.21
C LEU A 192 -6.06 -10.95 -5.54
N ALA A 193 -7.12 -11.75 -5.53
CA ALA A 193 -8.48 -11.25 -5.73
C ALA A 193 -8.85 -10.18 -4.71
N ALA A 194 -8.55 -10.40 -3.43
CA ALA A 194 -8.77 -9.41 -2.37
C ALA A 194 -7.87 -8.17 -2.53
N HIS A 195 -6.62 -8.35 -2.93
CA HIS A 195 -5.69 -7.24 -3.19
C HIS A 195 -6.18 -6.37 -4.35
N ARG A 196 -6.66 -6.97 -5.44
CA ARG A 196 -7.22 -6.27 -6.60
C ARG A 196 -8.52 -5.56 -6.29
N ARG A 197 -9.42 -6.18 -5.52
CA ARG A 197 -10.62 -5.50 -5.00
C ARG A 197 -10.24 -4.26 -4.20
N ARG A 198 -9.18 -4.34 -3.40
CA ARG A 198 -8.66 -3.19 -2.65
C ARG A 198 -8.10 -2.13 -3.58
N ILE A 199 -7.21 -2.48 -4.52
CA ILE A 199 -6.66 -1.53 -5.50
C ILE A 199 -7.78 -0.84 -6.26
N ALA A 200 -8.82 -1.55 -6.70
CA ALA A 200 -9.94 -0.94 -7.42
C ALA A 200 -10.80 0.00 -6.55
N ARG A 201 -10.86 -0.21 -5.23
CA ARG A 201 -11.62 0.67 -4.31
C ARG A 201 -10.90 1.98 -4.01
N GLU A 202 -9.58 2.02 -4.08
CA GLU A 202 -8.79 3.21 -3.75
C GLU A 202 -9.09 4.37 -4.75
N PRO A 203 -9.07 4.17 -6.09
CA PRO A 203 -9.51 5.18 -7.05
C PRO A 203 -10.98 5.57 -6.88
N LEU A 204 -11.88 4.65 -6.53
CA LEU A 204 -13.30 5.01 -6.30
C LEU A 204 -13.47 5.95 -5.11
N THR A 205 -12.70 5.73 -4.05
CA THR A 205 -12.69 6.65 -2.90
C THR A 205 -12.16 8.02 -3.31
N GLY A 206 -11.11 8.04 -4.15
CA GLY A 206 -10.59 9.26 -4.76
C GLY A 206 -11.61 9.95 -5.67
N ALA A 207 -12.36 9.21 -6.48
CA ALA A 207 -13.41 9.73 -7.35
C ALA A 207 -14.53 10.37 -6.52
N ALA A 208 -15.01 9.70 -5.47
CA ALA A 208 -16.01 10.26 -4.57
C ALA A 208 -15.53 11.57 -3.94
N PHE A 209 -14.28 11.62 -3.47
CA PHE A 209 -13.68 12.84 -2.95
C PHE A 209 -13.60 13.96 -4.01
N LEU A 210 -13.18 13.65 -5.23
CA LEU A 210 -13.09 14.62 -6.32
C LEU A 210 -14.47 15.14 -6.75
N LEU A 211 -15.52 14.31 -6.69
CA LEU A 211 -16.90 14.74 -6.92
C LEU A 211 -17.38 15.69 -5.82
N VAL A 212 -17.10 15.38 -4.55
CA VAL A 212 -17.38 16.29 -3.43
C VAL A 212 -16.64 17.61 -3.61
N LEU A 213 -15.36 17.57 -3.99
CA LEU A 213 -14.57 18.77 -4.27
C LEU A 213 -15.14 19.58 -5.44
N ALA A 214 -15.59 18.91 -6.51
CA ALA A 214 -16.19 19.58 -7.65
C ALA A 214 -17.52 20.25 -7.28
N GLY A 215 -18.42 19.53 -6.60
CA GLY A 215 -19.69 20.08 -6.11
C GLY A 215 -19.48 21.25 -5.15
N PHE A 216 -18.51 21.13 -4.24
CA PHE A 216 -18.11 22.22 -3.36
C PHE A 216 -17.56 23.42 -4.15
N SER A 217 -16.71 23.20 -5.15
CA SER A 217 -16.16 24.28 -5.98
C SER A 217 -17.25 25.01 -6.77
N THR A 218 -18.24 24.27 -7.27
CA THR A 218 -19.43 24.84 -7.92
C THR A 218 -20.27 25.63 -6.94
N TRP A 219 -20.45 25.17 -5.70
CA TRP A 219 -21.16 25.91 -4.66
C TRP A 219 -20.46 27.23 -4.32
N VAL A 220 -19.14 27.20 -4.06
CA VAL A 220 -18.35 28.40 -3.77
C VAL A 220 -18.50 29.45 -4.87
N ARG A 221 -18.56 29.03 -6.15
CA ARG A 221 -18.80 29.97 -7.27
C ARG A 221 -20.11 30.76 -7.14
N PHE A 222 -21.17 30.18 -6.58
CA PHE A 222 -22.45 30.86 -6.43
C PHE A 222 -22.46 31.92 -5.32
N ASP A 223 -21.54 31.84 -4.36
CA ASP A 223 -21.41 32.80 -3.26
C ASP A 223 -20.72 34.11 -3.68
N PHE A 224 -20.18 34.20 -4.91
CA PHE A 224 -19.52 35.40 -5.44
C PHE A 224 -20.30 35.96 -6.65
N PRO A 225 -21.26 36.88 -6.43
CA PRO A 225 -22.06 37.45 -7.51
C PRO A 225 -21.23 38.28 -8.51
N ALA A 226 -21.74 38.37 -9.74
CA ALA A 226 -21.11 39.14 -10.81
C ALA A 226 -21.14 40.64 -10.47
N GLY A 227 -20.00 41.19 -10.04
CA GLY A 227 -19.87 42.59 -9.61
C GLY A 227 -18.82 42.78 -8.54
N ASP A 228 -18.51 41.74 -7.76
CA ASP A 228 -17.44 41.80 -6.76
C ASP A 228 -16.07 41.73 -7.43
N GLY A 229 -15.15 42.63 -7.04
CA GLY A 229 -13.77 42.61 -7.55
C GLY A 229 -13.04 41.28 -7.32
N ALA A 230 -13.44 40.53 -6.28
CA ALA A 230 -12.93 39.18 -6.01
C ALA A 230 -13.48 38.12 -6.98
N ALA A 231 -14.68 38.30 -7.54
CA ALA A 231 -15.31 37.34 -8.44
C ALA A 231 -14.49 37.11 -9.72
N ALA A 232 -13.79 38.15 -10.20
CA ALA A 232 -12.90 38.07 -11.36
C ALA A 232 -11.77 37.03 -11.20
N PHE A 233 -11.33 36.77 -9.96
CA PHE A 233 -10.29 35.78 -9.66
C PHE A 233 -10.88 34.45 -9.14
N VAL A 234 -11.85 34.53 -8.23
CA VAL A 234 -12.41 33.35 -7.55
C VAL A 234 -13.18 32.46 -8.53
N VAL A 235 -14.05 33.04 -9.36
CA VAL A 235 -14.92 32.25 -10.25
C VAL A 235 -14.13 31.41 -11.26
N PRO A 236 -13.12 31.94 -11.98
CA PRO A 236 -12.31 31.12 -12.89
C PRO A 236 -11.54 29.99 -12.17
N VAL A 237 -10.95 30.28 -11.00
CA VAL A 237 -10.17 29.29 -10.24
C VAL A 237 -11.04 28.12 -9.80
N PHE A 238 -12.19 28.39 -9.18
CA PHE A 238 -13.09 27.34 -8.70
C PHE A 238 -13.82 26.63 -9.85
N THR A 239 -14.08 27.32 -10.97
CA THR A 239 -14.57 26.66 -12.20
C THR A 239 -13.54 25.67 -12.73
N GLY A 240 -12.27 26.08 -12.81
CA GLY A 240 -11.17 25.19 -13.19
C GLY A 240 -11.03 24.00 -12.25
N LEU A 241 -11.16 24.22 -10.94
CA LEU A 241 -11.12 23.16 -9.93
C LEU A 241 -12.30 22.18 -10.05
N ALA A 242 -13.51 22.69 -10.34
CA ALA A 242 -14.69 21.86 -10.58
C ALA A 242 -14.51 20.96 -11.80
N VAL A 243 -14.06 21.53 -12.93
CA VAL A 243 -13.78 20.78 -14.16
C VAL A 243 -12.67 19.74 -13.93
N ALA A 244 -11.56 20.13 -13.29
CA ALA A 244 -10.47 19.22 -12.96
C ALA A 244 -10.92 18.08 -12.02
N GLY A 245 -11.77 18.39 -11.04
CA GLY A 245 -12.35 17.41 -10.13
C GLY A 245 -13.22 16.39 -10.87
N LEU A 246 -14.10 16.85 -11.76
CA LEU A 246 -14.94 15.97 -12.59
C LEU A 246 -14.11 15.07 -13.51
N LEU A 247 -13.16 15.64 -14.26
CA LEU A 247 -12.27 14.87 -15.13
C LEU A 247 -11.43 13.86 -14.33
N GLY A 248 -10.89 14.27 -13.19
CA GLY A 248 -10.15 13.39 -12.30
C GLY A 248 -11.00 12.24 -11.76
N ALA A 249 -12.27 12.49 -11.43
CA ALA A 249 -13.20 11.46 -10.99
C ALA A 249 -13.47 10.43 -12.10
N VAL A 250 -13.67 10.88 -13.36
CA VAL A 250 -13.82 9.99 -14.52
C VAL A 250 -12.60 9.11 -14.71
N VAL A 251 -11.40 9.70 -14.67
CA VAL A 251 -10.13 8.95 -14.77
C VAL A 251 -10.01 7.94 -13.63
N ALA A 252 -10.34 8.32 -12.41
CA ALA A 252 -10.27 7.43 -11.25
C ALA A 252 -11.26 6.26 -11.35
N VAL A 253 -12.48 6.49 -11.84
CA VAL A 253 -13.44 5.42 -12.13
C VAL A 253 -12.91 4.49 -13.22
N ALA A 254 -12.35 5.03 -14.30
CA ALA A 254 -11.75 4.24 -15.37
C ALA A 254 -10.60 3.36 -14.84
N LEU A 255 -9.72 3.90 -13.98
CA LEU A 255 -8.65 3.15 -13.33
C LEU A 255 -9.16 2.04 -12.39
N SER A 256 -10.27 2.28 -11.69
CA SER A 256 -10.93 1.25 -10.89
C SER A 256 -11.45 0.11 -11.78
N VAL A 257 -12.08 0.43 -12.91
CA VAL A 257 -12.60 -0.57 -13.85
C VAL A 257 -11.46 -1.37 -14.49
N THR A 258 -10.38 -0.72 -14.93
CA THR A 258 -9.23 -1.43 -15.52
C THR A 258 -8.54 -2.35 -14.50
N SER A 259 -8.48 -1.95 -13.23
CA SER A 259 -7.95 -2.77 -12.13
C SER A 259 -8.75 -4.06 -11.88
N ARG A 260 -10.01 -4.12 -12.35
CA ARG A 260 -10.90 -5.29 -12.23
C ARG A 260 -10.84 -6.25 -13.42
N ARG A 261 -10.11 -5.93 -14.49
CA ARG A 261 -9.96 -6.83 -15.66
C ARG A 261 -9.45 -8.22 -15.26
N PRO A 262 -10.01 -9.32 -15.77
CA PRO A 262 -9.60 -10.66 -15.35
C PRO A 262 -8.08 -10.85 -15.55
N LEU A 263 -7.45 -11.56 -14.61
CA LEU A 263 -6.07 -12.00 -14.79
C LEU A 263 -6.05 -13.28 -15.63
N PRO A 264 -4.95 -13.54 -16.35
CA PRO A 264 -4.69 -14.84 -16.96
C PRO A 264 -4.72 -15.99 -15.95
N ASP A 265 -4.91 -17.20 -16.46
CA ASP A 265 -5.12 -18.39 -15.62
C ASP A 265 -3.83 -19.02 -15.07
N HIS A 266 -2.65 -18.60 -15.54
CA HIS A 266 -1.35 -19.14 -15.07
C HIS A 266 -0.32 -18.03 -14.82
N TRP A 267 0.67 -18.36 -13.98
CA TRP A 267 1.89 -17.61 -13.80
C TRP A 267 3.00 -18.18 -14.69
N THR A 268 3.81 -17.31 -15.29
CA THR A 268 5.07 -17.67 -15.94
C THR A 268 6.23 -17.15 -15.11
N GLU A 269 7.09 -18.05 -14.65
CA GLU A 269 8.32 -17.70 -13.95
C GLU A 269 9.40 -17.31 -14.97
N LEU A 270 10.02 -16.15 -14.78
CA LEU A 270 11.20 -15.75 -15.54
C LEU A 270 12.36 -15.47 -14.59
N ARG A 271 13.57 -15.82 -15.02
CA ARG A 271 14.79 -15.46 -14.31
C ARG A 271 15.16 -14.01 -14.60
N ALA A 272 15.28 -13.22 -13.54
CA ALA A 272 15.62 -11.80 -13.61
C ALA A 272 17.03 -11.54 -13.09
N VAL A 273 17.82 -10.80 -13.88
CA VAL A 273 19.13 -10.27 -13.49
C VAL A 273 19.02 -8.76 -13.43
N LEU A 274 19.22 -8.16 -12.26
CA LEU A 274 19.09 -6.72 -12.08
C LEU A 274 20.33 -5.98 -12.60
N ASP A 275 20.13 -4.84 -13.27
CA ASP A 275 21.23 -3.98 -13.74
C ASP A 275 22.03 -3.35 -12.59
N GLY A 276 21.44 -3.30 -11.39
CA GLY A 276 22.04 -2.67 -10.23
C GLY A 276 21.14 -2.74 -8.99
N PRO A 277 21.51 -2.03 -7.92
CA PRO A 277 20.74 -2.05 -6.68
C PRO A 277 19.36 -1.41 -6.88
N VAL A 278 18.36 -1.93 -6.15
CA VAL A 278 17.02 -1.35 -6.10
C VAL A 278 17.10 0.05 -5.50
N ARG A 279 16.49 1.04 -6.17
CA ARG A 279 16.43 2.42 -5.68
C ARG A 279 14.99 2.86 -5.41
N MET A 280 14.75 3.52 -4.28
CA MET A 280 13.47 4.14 -4.00
C MET A 280 13.39 5.58 -4.53
N SER A 281 12.31 5.88 -5.24
CA SER A 281 11.95 7.25 -5.61
C SER A 281 11.53 8.07 -4.38
N GLY A 282 11.51 9.40 -4.52
CA GLY A 282 11.03 10.32 -3.47
C GLY A 282 9.58 10.08 -3.03
N HIS A 283 8.79 9.40 -3.86
CA HIS A 283 7.38 9.05 -3.59
C HIS A 283 7.22 7.64 -3.00
N GLY A 284 8.32 6.94 -2.67
CA GLY A 284 8.29 5.62 -2.06
C GLY A 284 8.03 4.46 -3.02
N ALA A 285 7.94 4.70 -4.32
CA ALA A 285 7.94 3.64 -5.34
C ALA A 285 9.38 3.21 -5.65
N ALA A 286 9.61 1.92 -5.86
CA ALA A 286 10.90 1.39 -6.27
C ALA A 286 11.06 1.46 -7.79
N ARG A 287 12.30 1.64 -8.26
CA ARG A 287 12.66 1.55 -9.67
C ARG A 287 13.60 0.37 -9.87
N LEU A 288 13.27 -0.49 -10.82
CA LEU A 288 14.08 -1.65 -11.21
C LEU A 288 14.18 -1.72 -12.73
N SER A 289 15.34 -2.16 -13.19
CA SER A 289 15.58 -2.60 -14.55
C SER A 289 16.56 -3.76 -14.51
N GLY A 290 16.53 -4.56 -15.58
CA GLY A 290 17.36 -5.74 -15.67
C GLY A 290 17.14 -6.47 -16.98
N LEU A 291 17.72 -7.65 -17.06
CA LEU A 291 17.55 -8.59 -18.15
C LEU A 291 16.76 -9.80 -17.68
N THR A 292 15.95 -10.33 -18.58
CA THR A 292 15.20 -11.58 -18.39
C THR A 292 15.27 -12.41 -19.65
N MET A 293 15.15 -13.73 -19.51
CA MET A 293 15.12 -14.65 -20.64
C MET A 293 13.70 -15.18 -20.84
N LEU A 294 13.22 -15.11 -22.08
CA LEU A 294 11.94 -15.69 -22.50
C LEU A 294 12.08 -17.21 -22.72
N ALA A 295 10.93 -17.89 -22.90
CA ALA A 295 10.89 -19.35 -23.08
C ALA A 295 11.58 -19.83 -24.38
N ASP A 296 11.69 -18.96 -25.38
CA ASP A 296 12.40 -19.19 -26.65
C ASP A 296 13.92 -18.95 -26.54
N GLY A 297 14.41 -18.61 -25.35
CA GLY A 297 15.83 -18.26 -25.11
C GLY A 297 16.16 -16.80 -25.40
N THR A 298 15.22 -16.00 -25.91
CA THR A 298 15.46 -14.58 -26.21
C THR A 298 15.68 -13.81 -24.91
N VAL A 299 16.83 -13.12 -24.81
CA VAL A 299 17.13 -12.21 -23.70
C VAL A 299 16.57 -10.83 -24.02
N ILE A 300 15.72 -10.33 -23.13
CA ILE A 300 15.10 -9.02 -23.27
C ILE A 300 15.32 -8.19 -22.00
N ALA A 301 15.36 -6.87 -22.18
CA ALA A 301 15.33 -5.96 -21.05
C ALA A 301 13.95 -5.97 -20.39
N PHE A 302 13.92 -5.72 -19.09
CA PHE A 302 12.68 -5.41 -18.39
C PHE A 302 12.84 -4.13 -17.56
N ARG A 303 11.73 -3.40 -17.39
CA ARG A 303 11.71 -2.16 -16.60
C ARG A 303 10.44 -2.04 -15.78
N LEU A 304 10.62 -1.76 -14.49
CA LEU A 304 9.56 -1.35 -13.58
C LEU A 304 9.87 0.06 -13.07
N PRO A 305 9.35 1.11 -13.74
CA PRO A 305 9.66 2.49 -13.36
C PRO A 305 8.97 2.93 -12.06
N LYS A 306 7.89 2.23 -11.66
CA LYS A 306 7.08 2.50 -10.47
C LYS A 306 6.66 1.17 -9.81
N ALA A 307 7.62 0.34 -9.42
CA ALA A 307 7.35 -0.90 -8.71
C ALA A 307 6.89 -0.63 -7.27
N GLU A 308 5.96 -1.45 -6.77
CA GLU A 308 5.73 -1.52 -5.34
C GLU A 308 7.03 -1.99 -4.64
N PRO A 309 7.42 -1.41 -3.48
CA PRO A 309 8.57 -1.87 -2.71
C PRO A 309 8.59 -3.38 -2.44
N SER A 310 7.42 -3.98 -2.19
CA SER A 310 7.27 -5.43 -2.02
C SER A 310 7.68 -6.19 -3.29
N MET A 311 7.25 -5.75 -4.47
CA MET A 311 7.65 -6.36 -5.75
C MET A 311 9.16 -6.31 -5.93
N ALA A 312 9.74 -5.13 -5.69
CA ALA A 312 11.17 -4.91 -5.83
C ALA A 312 11.99 -5.82 -4.91
N ALA A 313 11.55 -5.97 -3.65
CA ALA A 313 12.20 -6.85 -2.69
C ALA A 313 12.11 -8.32 -3.08
N ASN A 314 10.97 -8.78 -3.61
CA ASN A 314 10.82 -10.16 -4.06
C ASN A 314 11.73 -10.47 -5.26
N ILE A 315 11.77 -9.58 -6.26
CA ILE A 315 12.65 -9.77 -7.42
C ILE A 315 14.12 -9.75 -6.99
N ALA A 316 14.51 -8.79 -6.15
CA ALA A 316 15.90 -8.67 -5.68
C ALA A 316 16.34 -9.85 -4.81
N ALA A 317 15.45 -10.37 -3.96
CA ALA A 317 15.77 -11.49 -3.06
C ALA A 317 15.77 -12.85 -3.77
N THR A 318 14.90 -13.04 -4.77
CA THR A 318 14.71 -14.36 -5.39
C THR A 318 15.35 -14.47 -6.78
N GLY A 319 15.65 -13.35 -7.44
CA GLY A 319 16.06 -13.34 -8.85
C GLY A 319 14.94 -13.81 -9.80
N ARG A 320 13.68 -13.79 -9.36
CA ARG A 320 12.52 -14.27 -10.13
C ARG A 320 11.56 -13.11 -10.43
N LEU A 321 11.16 -13.03 -11.69
CA LEU A 321 10.11 -12.15 -12.19
C LEU A 321 8.92 -13.01 -12.62
N TRP A 322 7.78 -12.84 -11.97
CA TRP A 322 6.57 -13.57 -12.32
C TRP A 322 5.67 -12.72 -13.21
N ILE A 323 5.32 -13.25 -14.36
CA ILE A 323 4.40 -12.64 -15.32
C ILE A 323 3.07 -13.37 -15.30
N ALA A 324 1.95 -12.65 -15.25
CA ALA A 324 0.65 -13.27 -15.39
C ALA A 324 0.40 -13.56 -16.88
N GLY A 325 0.24 -14.84 -17.23
CA GLY A 325 0.09 -15.30 -18.61
C GLY A 325 1.43 -15.42 -19.36
N VAL A 326 1.35 -15.48 -20.69
CA VAL A 326 2.50 -15.63 -21.59
C VAL A 326 3.23 -14.29 -21.76
N PRO A 327 4.54 -14.20 -21.48
CA PRO A 327 5.31 -12.97 -21.63
C PRO A 327 5.41 -12.56 -23.10
N ARG A 328 5.19 -11.28 -23.38
CA ARG A 328 5.33 -10.66 -24.71
C ARG A 328 6.00 -9.30 -24.57
N PRO A 329 6.73 -8.82 -25.60
CA PRO A 329 7.21 -7.45 -25.62
C PRO A 329 6.09 -6.44 -25.36
N GLY A 330 6.40 -5.38 -24.61
CA GLY A 330 5.46 -4.36 -24.15
C GLY A 330 5.08 -4.49 -22.67
N ALA A 331 3.94 -3.89 -22.32
CA ALA A 331 3.46 -3.87 -20.94
C ALA A 331 2.80 -5.21 -20.56
N ALA A 332 3.28 -5.83 -19.50
CA ALA A 332 2.74 -7.05 -18.92
C ALA A 332 2.39 -6.86 -17.43
N MET A 333 1.40 -7.63 -16.97
CA MET A 333 1.07 -7.70 -15.55
C MET A 333 2.07 -8.62 -14.85
N THR A 334 2.63 -8.15 -13.74
CA THR A 334 3.57 -8.91 -12.91
C THR A 334 3.08 -8.97 -11.47
N GLY A 335 3.49 -10.00 -10.73
CA GLY A 335 3.03 -10.27 -9.37
C GLY A 335 4.01 -11.10 -8.58
N VAL A 336 3.57 -11.56 -7.42
CA VAL A 336 4.19 -12.68 -6.71
C VAL A 336 3.07 -13.66 -6.35
N PRO A 337 3.10 -14.92 -6.85
CA PRO A 337 2.02 -15.89 -6.62
C PRO A 337 1.76 -16.12 -5.12
N GLY A 338 0.50 -16.00 -4.67
CA GLY A 338 0.14 -16.13 -3.25
C GLY A 338 0.35 -14.89 -2.38
N TYR A 339 0.87 -13.79 -2.93
CA TYR A 339 1.14 -12.57 -2.16
C TYR A 339 0.34 -11.38 -2.70
N PRO A 340 0.00 -10.40 -1.84
CA PRO A 340 -0.76 -9.22 -2.25
C PRO A 340 0.17 -8.19 -2.91
N VAL A 341 0.82 -8.60 -4.00
CA VAL A 341 1.82 -7.82 -4.74
C VAL A 341 1.49 -7.94 -6.22
N LEU A 342 1.19 -6.80 -6.84
CA LEU A 342 0.92 -6.69 -8.28
C LEU A 342 1.56 -5.42 -8.83
N GLY A 343 1.87 -5.43 -10.12
CA GLY A 343 2.37 -4.27 -10.82
C GLY A 343 2.39 -4.47 -12.33
N THR A 344 2.95 -3.49 -13.01
CA THR A 344 3.16 -3.53 -14.46
C THR A 344 4.66 -3.49 -14.72
N VAL A 345 5.12 -4.39 -15.58
CA VAL A 345 6.49 -4.45 -16.08
C VAL A 345 6.46 -4.21 -17.59
N TRP A 346 7.47 -3.51 -18.08
CA TRP A 346 7.72 -3.35 -19.50
C TRP A 346 8.80 -4.33 -19.92
N LEU A 347 8.55 -5.12 -20.97
CA LEU A 347 9.43 -6.13 -21.53
C LEU A 347 9.87 -5.66 -22.93
N GLY A 348 11.18 -5.60 -23.21
CA GLY A 348 11.73 -4.99 -24.43
C GLY A 348 11.86 -3.49 -24.28
#